data_AF-A0A5R9E147-F1
#
_entry.id   AF-A0A5R9E147-F1
#
_cell.length_a   1.000
_cell.length_b   1.000
_cell.length_c   1.000
_cell.angle_alpha   90.00
_cell.angle_beta   90.00
_cell.angle_gamma   90.00
#
_symmetry.space_group_name_H-M   'P 1'
#
loop_
_entity.id
_entity.type
_entity.pdbx_description
1 polymer ?
#
loop_
_entity_poly.entity_id
_entity_poly.type
_entity_poly.pdbx_seq_one_letter_code
_entity_poly.pdbx_strand_id
1 'polypeptide(L)' 'MLIRRVPAGAAALLFPATAGHDARGDFFNAWNQAEPERRVRDCAVAGYICGTDGRPLEH' A
#
# COMPACT_ATOMS: atom_id res chain seq x y z
N MET A 1 15.23 -6.89 -36.24
CA MET A 1 14.91 -6.67 -34.81
C MET A 1 15.34 -5.25 -34.46
N LEU A 2 14.39 -4.32 -34.37
CA LEU A 2 14.66 -2.89 -34.15
C LEU A 2 14.11 -2.51 -32.77
N ILE A 3 14.99 -2.17 -31.82
CA ILE A 3 14.60 -1.77 -30.47
C ILE A 3 14.21 -0.29 -30.51
N ARG A 4 12.90 -0.01 -30.46
CA ARG A 4 12.37 1.36 -30.40
C ARG A 4 12.46 1.85 -28.95
N ARG A 5 13.25 2.90 -28.69
CA ARG A 5 13.28 3.58 -27.37
C ARG A 5 11.94 4.29 -27.16
N VAL A 6 11.21 3.91 -26.12
CA VAL A 6 9.99 4.62 -25.71
C VAL A 6 10.39 5.82 -24.84
N PRO A 7 9.98 7.05 -25.19
CA PRO A 7 10.23 8.21 -24.34
C PRO A 7 9.45 8.09 -23.04
N ALA A 8 10.10 8.39 -21.91
CA ALA A 8 9.60 8.24 -20.54
C ALA A 8 8.32 9.04 -20.19
N GLY A 9 7.69 9.72 -21.17
CA GLY A 9 6.57 10.63 -20.94
C GLY A 9 5.18 10.00 -20.97
N ALA A 10 5.01 8.76 -21.44
CA ALA A 10 3.68 8.15 -21.60
C ALA A 10 3.25 7.20 -20.46
N ALA A 11 4.18 6.80 -19.58
CA ALA A 11 3.88 5.84 -18.51
C ALA A 11 3.32 6.51 -17.23
N ALA A 12 3.37 7.84 -17.11
CA ALA A 12 2.90 8.56 -15.93
C ALA A 12 1.36 8.64 -15.82
N LEU A 13 0.61 8.09 -16.79
CA LEU A 13 -0.85 8.21 -16.86
C LEU A 13 -1.60 6.88 -16.66
N LEU A 14 -0.93 5.78 -16.33
CA LEU A 14 -1.57 4.46 -16.17
C LEU A 14 -1.59 3.90 -14.75
N PHE A 15 -1.07 4.64 -13.78
CA PHE A 15 -1.42 4.39 -12.38
C PHE A 15 -2.27 5.57 -11.92
N PRO A 16 -3.53 5.37 -11.53
CA PRO A 16 -4.16 6.38 -10.70
C PRO A 16 -3.23 6.55 -9.50
N ALA A 17 -2.60 7.72 -9.41
CA ALA A 17 -1.99 8.17 -8.17
C ALA A 17 -3.17 8.36 -7.21
N THR A 18 -3.66 7.26 -6.64
CA THR A 18 -4.52 7.34 -5.46
C THR A 18 -3.69 8.12 -4.45
N ALA A 19 -4.30 9.17 -3.89
CA ALA A 19 -3.64 10.08 -2.97
C ALA A 19 -3.05 9.28 -1.81
N GLY A 20 -1.76 8.95 -1.88
CA GLY A 20 -0.90 8.51 -0.77
C GLY A 20 -1.36 7.34 0.11
N HIS A 21 -2.34 6.52 -0.28
CA HIS A 21 -2.93 5.58 0.68
C HIS A 21 -2.76 4.09 0.36
N ASP A 22 -2.35 3.70 -0.85
CA ASP A 22 -2.52 2.29 -1.23
C ASP A 22 -1.68 1.77 -2.43
N ALA A 23 -0.63 2.47 -2.87
CA ALA A 23 0.24 1.96 -3.93
C ALA A 23 1.66 1.57 -3.45
N ARG A 24 1.76 0.37 -2.85
CA ARG A 24 2.90 -0.56 -2.97
C ARG A 24 4.33 -0.12 -2.54
N GLY A 25 4.47 0.92 -1.72
CA GLY A 25 5.76 1.30 -1.11
C GLY A 25 5.64 2.22 0.11
N ASP A 26 4.66 3.12 0.11
CA ASP A 26 4.45 4.11 1.19
C ASP A 26 3.41 3.70 2.23
N PHE A 27 2.97 2.44 2.25
CA PHE A 27 1.94 1.96 3.18
C PHE A 27 2.31 2.20 4.64
N PHE A 28 3.59 2.06 5.00
CA PHE A 28 4.09 2.39 6.35
C PHE A 28 4.48 3.86 6.52
N ASN A 29 4.89 4.55 5.44
CA ASN A 29 5.40 5.92 5.50
C ASN A 29 4.29 6.96 5.54
N ALA A 30 3.12 6.65 4.96
CA ALA A 30 1.97 7.55 4.93
C ALA A 30 1.18 7.59 6.27
N TRP A 31 1.54 6.72 7.21
CA TRP A 31 0.83 6.54 8.46
C TRP A 31 1.67 7.06 9.64
N ASN A 32 0.99 7.64 10.65
CA ASN A 32 1.62 7.84 11.94
C ASN A 32 2.03 6.46 12.49
N GLN A 33 3.30 6.29 12.88
CA GLN A 33 3.89 5.02 13.28
C GLN A 33 3.07 4.24 14.32
N ALA A 34 2.33 4.94 15.19
CA ALA A 34 1.46 4.32 16.18
C ALA A 34 0.36 3.42 15.58
N GLU A 35 -0.17 3.75 14.40
CA GLU A 35 -1.29 3.03 13.80
C GLU A 35 -0.86 1.74 13.07
N PRO A 36 0.21 1.72 12.24
CA PRO A 36 0.81 0.48 11.76
C PRO A 36 1.23 -0.44 12.90
N GLU A 37 1.85 0.09 13.95
CA GLU A 37 2.22 -0.70 15.13
C GLU A 37 1.01 -1.36 15.79
N ARG A 38 -0.10 -0.64 15.94
CA ARG A 38 -1.36 -1.18 16.48
C ARG A 38 -1.87 -2.32 15.62
N ARG A 39 -1.93 -2.14 14.30
CA ARG A 39 -2.42 -3.17 13.36
C ARG A 39 -1.53 -4.40 13.32
N VAL A 40 -0.21 -4.22 13.40
CA VAL A 40 0.74 -5.34 13.49
C VAL A 40 0.48 -6.16 14.75
N ARG A 41 0.36 -5.50 15.91
CA ARG A 41 0.09 -6.19 17.18
C ARG A 41 -1.27 -6.90 17.17
N ASP A 42 -2.32 -6.23 16.71
CA ASP A 42 -3.69 -6.72 16.87
C ASP A 42 -4.09 -7.77 15.82
N CYS A 43 -3.49 -7.73 14.61
CA CYS A 43 -3.83 -8.68 13.54
C CYS A 43 -2.62 -9.49 13.07
N ALA A 44 -1.52 -8.85 12.67
CA ALA A 44 -0.44 -9.53 11.94
C ALA A 44 0.30 -10.56 12.80
N VAL A 45 0.62 -10.21 14.05
CA VAL A 45 1.24 -11.12 15.02
C VAL A 45 0.29 -12.28 15.36
N ALA A 46 -1.02 -12.03 15.36
CA ALA A 46 -2.05 -13.02 15.64
C ALA A 46 -2.46 -13.85 14.40
N GLY A 47 -1.93 -13.53 13.21
CA GLY A 47 -2.21 -14.24 11.97
C GLY A 47 -3.56 -13.88 11.30
N TYR A 48 -4.19 -12.78 11.70
CA TYR A 48 -5.46 -12.32 11.13
C TYR A 48 -5.26 -11.24 10.06
N ILE A 49 -6.23 -11.13 9.16
CA ILE A 49 -6.35 -9.98 8.25
C ILE A 49 -7.08 -8.85 9.00
N CYS A 50 -6.46 -7.67 9.06
CA CYS A 50 -7.12 -6.46 9.54
C CYS A 50 -8.09 -5.92 8.46
N GLY A 51 -9.27 -5.47 8.89
CA GLY A 51 -10.20 -4.68 8.12
C GLY A 51 -9.69 -3.25 7.87
N THR A 52 -10.49 -2.48 7.15
CA THR A 52 -10.17 -1.07 6.83
C THR A 52 -10.07 -0.22 8.10
N ASP A 53 -10.84 -0.54 9.13
CA ASP A 53 -10.83 0.04 10.48
C ASP A 53 -9.62 -0.40 11.34
N GLY A 54 -8.82 -1.34 10.85
CA GLY A 54 -7.65 -1.87 11.56
C GLY A 54 -8.00 -2.87 12.65
N ARG A 55 -9.19 -3.47 12.59
CA ARG A 55 -9.62 -4.54 13.49
C ARG A 55 -9.59 -5.89 12.76
N PRO A 56 -9.35 -7.01 13.46
CA PRO A 56 -9.36 -8.33 12.83
C PRO A 56 -10.74 -8.64 12.22
N LEU A 57 -10.75 -9.15 10.99
CA LEU A 57 -11.97 -9.51 10.26
C LEU A 57 -12.54 -10.88 10.66
N GLU A 58 -11.78 -11.66 11.41
CA GLU A 58 -12.17 -13.00 11.86
C GLU A 58 -12.15 -13.04 13.39
N HIS A 59 -13.33 -12.98 13.99
CA HIS A 59 -13.59 -13.52 15.32
C HIS A 59 -14.66 -14.60 15.21
#